data_AF-A0A0M3B9S5-F1
#
_entry.id   AF-A0A0M3B9S5-F1
#
_cell.length_a   1.000
_cell.length_b   1.000
_cell.length_c   1.000
_cell.angle_alpha   90.00
_cell.angle_beta   90.00
_cell.angle_gamma   90.00
#
_symmetry.space_group_name_H-M   'P 1'
#
loop_
_entity.id
_entity.type
_entity.pdbx_description
1 polymer ?
#
loop_
_entity_poly.entity_id
_entity_poly.type
_entity_poly.pdbx_seq_one_letter_code
_entity_poly.pdbx_strand_id
1 'polypeptide(L)'
;MSAEILTFPVPVEEQRVQLVKSETRDWQMTQLLRAAEYLDAARLELSQAANRLHHGGELTDDDPATSGQTLESALIAVVSITNLMGATNANRDVARVARVWLQVNGSSDDVG
;
A
#
# COMPACT_ATOMS: atom_id res chain seq x y z
N MET A 1 22.96 24.56 -33.56
CA MET A 1 22.31 24.59 -32.23
C MET A 1 22.00 23.16 -31.88
N SER A 2 22.82 22.55 -31.03
CA SER A 2 22.71 21.14 -30.67
C SER A 2 21.99 21.05 -29.33
N ALA A 3 20.88 20.32 -29.26
CA ALA A 3 20.17 20.11 -28.00
C ALA A 3 20.93 19.09 -27.16
N GLU A 4 21.37 19.49 -25.96
CA GLU A 4 21.85 18.57 -24.93
C GLU A 4 20.66 17.76 -24.41
N ILE A 5 20.66 16.46 -24.68
CA ILE A 5 19.71 15.52 -24.08
C ILE A 5 20.20 15.25 -22.67
N LEU A 6 19.54 15.84 -21.67
CA LEU A 6 19.68 15.46 -20.27
C LEU A 6 19.08 14.07 -20.07
N THR A 7 19.89 13.03 -20.27
CA THR A 7 19.54 11.67 -19.84
C THR A 7 19.63 11.60 -18.32
N PHE A 8 18.48 11.37 -17.68
CA PHE A 8 18.43 11.03 -16.25
C PHE A 8 19.21 9.74 -16.00
N PRO A 9 20.00 9.64 -14.91
CA PRO A 9 20.68 8.42 -14.56
C PRO A 9 19.64 7.36 -14.23
N VAL A 10 19.56 6.32 -15.07
CA VAL A 10 18.86 5.09 -14.72
C VAL A 10 19.64 4.47 -13.57
N PRO A 11 19.05 4.26 -12.38
CA PRO A 11 19.73 3.52 -11.33
C PRO A 11 20.03 2.14 -11.90
N VAL A 12 21.32 1.79 -11.98
CA VAL A 12 21.75 0.43 -12.27
C VAL A 12 21.14 -0.40 -11.16
N GLU A 13 20.10 -1.18 -11.47
CA GLU A 13 19.53 -2.14 -10.52
C GLU A 13 20.61 -3.18 -10.25
N GLU A 14 21.43 -2.93 -9.24
CA GLU A 14 22.17 -3.99 -8.57
C GLU A 14 21.13 -5.02 -8.16
N GLN A 15 21.18 -6.18 -8.81
CA GLN A 15 20.45 -7.37 -8.40
C GLN A 15 20.89 -7.71 -6.98
N ARG A 16 20.24 -7.08 -6.00
CA ARG A 16 20.32 -7.47 -4.61
C ARG A 16 19.72 -8.86 -4.55
N VAL A 17 20.57 -9.87 -4.36
CA VAL A 17 20.17 -11.19 -3.91
C VAL A 17 19.37 -10.98 -2.64
N GLN A 18 18.05 -10.92 -2.76
CA GLN A 18 17.18 -10.92 -1.61
C GLN A 18 17.39 -12.29 -0.98
N LEU A 19 18.07 -12.32 0.17
CA LEU A 19 17.96 -13.42 1.10
C LEU A 19 16.47 -13.68 1.26
N VAL A 20 15.99 -14.79 0.72
CA VAL A 20 14.69 -15.37 1.03
C VAL A 20 14.80 -15.74 2.50
N LYS A 21 14.60 -14.76 3.39
CA LYS A 21 14.38 -15.00 4.82
C LYS A 21 13.32 -16.09 4.81
N SER A 22 13.63 -17.25 5.37
CA SER A 22 12.68 -18.35 5.46
C SER A 22 11.36 -17.76 5.92
N GLU A 23 10.35 -17.76 5.06
CA GLU A 23 9.02 -17.24 5.34
C GLU A 23 8.43 -18.15 6.41
N THR A 24 8.81 -17.89 7.67
CA THR A 24 8.39 -18.73 8.78
C THR A 24 6.88 -18.64 8.90
N ARG A 25 6.26 -19.70 9.42
CA ARG A 25 4.83 -19.68 9.75
C ARG A 25 4.44 -18.43 10.54
N ASP A 26 5.32 -17.98 11.44
CA ASP A 26 5.11 -16.79 12.26
C ASP A 26 5.12 -15.51 11.41
N TRP A 27 6.08 -15.36 10.48
CA TRP A 27 6.09 -14.24 9.55
C TRP A 27 4.85 -14.21 8.67
N GLN A 28 4.44 -15.37 8.13
CA GLN A 28 3.22 -15.49 7.33
C GLN A 28 1.98 -15.09 8.13
N MET A 29 1.89 -15.55 9.39
CA MET A 29 0.82 -15.18 10.29
C MET A 29 0.81 -13.67 10.56
N THR A 30 1.96 -13.05 10.81
CA THR A 30 2.05 -11.59 10.99
C THR A 30 1.56 -10.83 9.76
N GLN A 31 1.94 -11.24 8.55
CA GLN A 31 1.44 -10.59 7.34
C GLN A 31 -0.08 -10.75 7.17
N LEU A 32 -0.63 -11.93 7.48
CA LEU A 32 -2.07 -12.17 7.42
C LEU A 32 -2.85 -11.35 8.44
N LEU A 33 -2.39 -11.31 9.69
CA LEU A 33 -3.03 -10.52 10.75
C LEU A 33 -3.01 -9.03 10.41
N ARG A 34 -1.86 -8.53 9.96
CA ARG A 34 -1.71 -7.14 9.52
C ARG A 34 -2.65 -6.83 8.36
N ALA A 35 -2.67 -7.65 7.32
CA ALA A 35 -3.58 -7.46 6.19
C ALA A 35 -5.06 -7.46 6.62
N ALA A 36 -5.45 -8.37 7.52
CA ALA A 36 -6.82 -8.46 8.01
C ALA A 36 -7.23 -7.20 8.79
N GLU A 37 -6.37 -6.70 9.68
CA GLU A 37 -6.61 -5.50 10.48
C GLU A 37 -6.90 -4.27 9.61
N TYR A 38 -6.02 -3.96 8.67
CA TYR A 38 -6.20 -2.78 7.82
C TYR A 38 -7.33 -2.94 6.79
N LEU A 39 -7.62 -4.17 6.32
CA LEU A 39 -8.79 -4.41 5.48
C LEU A 39 -10.09 -4.22 6.25
N ASP A 40 -10.14 -4.64 7.52
CA ASP A 40 -11.34 -4.43 8.36
C ASP A 40 -11.55 -2.95 8.65
N ALA A 41 -10.47 -2.20 8.94
CA ALA A 41 -10.51 -0.75 9.09
C ALA A 41 -11.03 -0.06 7.82
N ALA A 42 -10.43 -0.36 6.65
CA ALA A 42 -10.87 0.21 5.37
C ALA A 42 -12.33 -0.15 5.04
N ARG A 43 -12.74 -1.39 5.31
CA ARG A 43 -14.12 -1.85 5.12
C ARG A 43 -15.09 -1.11 6.03
N LEU A 44 -14.73 -0.91 7.29
CA LEU A 44 -15.56 -0.20 8.27
C LEU A 44 -15.76 1.25 7.84
N GLU A 45 -14.70 1.94 7.44
CA GLU A 45 -14.75 3.32 6.94
C GLU A 45 -15.65 3.45 5.70
N LEU A 46 -15.48 2.57 4.70
CA LEU A 46 -16.34 2.55 3.52
C LEU A 46 -17.80 2.25 3.88
N SER A 47 -18.05 1.34 4.83
CA SER A 47 -19.40 1.01 5.28
C SER A 47 -20.06 2.19 5.99
N GLN A 48 -19.32 2.94 6.80
CA GLN A 48 -19.82 4.13 7.48
C GLN A 48 -20.14 5.24 6.47
N ALA A 49 -19.25 5.49 5.50
CA ALA A 49 -19.48 6.43 4.42
C ALA A 49 -20.74 6.07 3.60
N ALA A 50 -20.87 4.80 3.20
CA ALA A 50 -22.04 4.31 2.48
C ALA A 50 -23.33 4.45 3.31
N ASN A 51 -23.28 4.13 4.60
CA ASN A 51 -24.43 4.26 5.49
C ASN A 51 -24.87 5.73 5.63
N ARG A 52 -23.93 6.67 5.71
CA ARG A 52 -24.25 8.11 5.78
C ARG A 52 -24.95 8.58 4.50
N LEU A 53 -24.42 8.21 3.35
CA LEU A 53 -25.04 8.51 2.05
C LEU A 53 -26.44 7.90 1.94
N HIS A 54 -26.62 6.65 2.40
CA HIS A 54 -27.92 5.97 2.39
C HIS A 54 -28.99 6.72 3.20
N HIS A 55 -28.60 7.36 4.30
CA HIS A 55 -29.50 8.13 5.16
C HIS A 55 -29.61 9.61 4.75
N GLY A 56 -29.14 9.97 3.55
CA GLY A 56 -29.27 11.33 2.99
C GLY A 56 -28.26 12.34 3.52
N GLY A 57 -27.18 11.88 4.17
CA GLY A 57 -26.04 12.74 4.51
C GLY A 57 -25.10 12.93 3.32
N GLU A 58 -24.06 13.74 3.52
CA GLU A 58 -23.01 14.02 2.53
C GLU A 58 -21.65 13.55 3.05
N LEU A 59 -20.70 13.35 2.15
CA LEU A 59 -19.29 13.12 2.51
C LEU A 59 -18.59 14.47 2.63
N THR A 60 -17.86 14.68 3.71
CA THR A 60 -17.03 15.87 3.91
C THR A 60 -15.60 15.60 3.49
N ASP A 61 -14.76 16.63 3.41
CA ASP A 61 -13.32 16.46 3.13
C ASP A 61 -12.58 15.73 4.26
N ASP A 62 -13.15 15.75 5.47
CA ASP A 62 -12.62 15.08 6.66
C ASP A 62 -12.99 13.59 6.75
N ASP A 63 -13.86 13.09 5.87
CA ASP A 63 -14.24 11.68 5.88
C ASP A 63 -13.06 10.79 5.47
N PRO A 64 -12.80 9.67 6.16
CA PRO A 64 -11.67 8.78 5.81
C PRO A 64 -11.67 8.31 4.35
N ALA A 65 -12.87 8.16 3.76
CA ALA A 65 -13.07 7.74 2.38
C ALA A 65 -12.69 8.82 1.34
N THR A 66 -12.67 10.09 1.72
CA THR A 66 -12.36 11.24 0.85
C THR A 66 -11.00 11.85 1.18
N SER A 67 -10.56 11.78 2.44
CA SER A 67 -9.28 12.29 2.92
C SER A 67 -8.07 11.43 2.52
N GLY A 68 -8.31 10.19 2.08
CA GLY A 68 -7.26 9.26 1.65
C GLY A 68 -6.83 8.25 2.71
N GLN A 69 -7.34 8.36 3.95
CA GLN A 69 -7.05 7.43 5.04
C GLN A 69 -7.53 5.99 4.73
N THR A 70 -8.69 5.85 4.10
CA THR A 70 -9.18 4.53 3.66
C THR A 70 -8.27 3.90 2.60
N LEU A 71 -7.69 4.73 1.71
CA LEU A 71 -6.74 4.26 0.70
C LEU A 71 -5.42 3.84 1.35
N GLU A 72 -4.94 4.59 2.35
CA GLU A 72 -3.75 4.23 3.13
C GLU A 72 -3.91 2.84 3.78
N SER A 73 -5.01 2.61 4.51
CA SER A 73 -5.32 1.32 5.12
C SER A 73 -5.35 0.19 4.08
N ALA A 74 -6.05 0.40 2.95
CA ALA A 74 -6.11 -0.60 1.89
C ALA A 74 -4.72 -0.91 1.29
N LEU A 75 -3.87 0.10 1.09
CA LEU A 75 -2.54 -0.08 0.52
C LEU A 75 -1.58 -0.77 1.48
N ILE A 76 -1.67 -0.53 2.79
CA ILE A 76 -0.88 -1.27 3.80
C ILE A 76 -1.24 -2.75 3.74
N ALA A 77 -2.53 -3.08 3.68
CA ALA A 77 -2.95 -4.48 3.53
C ALA A 77 -2.46 -5.11 2.22
N VAL A 78 -2.51 -4.37 1.11
CA VAL A 78 -1.97 -4.82 -0.19
C VAL A 78 -0.47 -5.12 -0.10
N VAL A 79 0.31 -4.31 0.60
CA VAL A 79 1.75 -4.59 0.83
C VAL A 79 1.93 -5.89 1.60
N SER A 80 1.15 -6.13 2.66
CA SER A 80 1.23 -7.39 3.41
C SER A 80 0.83 -8.61 2.59
N ILE A 81 -0.22 -8.51 1.77
CA ILE A 81 -0.65 -9.61 0.88
C ILE A 81 0.38 -9.87 -0.21
N THR A 82 0.91 -8.82 -0.85
CA THR A 82 1.92 -8.98 -1.90
C THR A 82 3.24 -9.54 -1.37
N ASN A 83 3.60 -9.24 -0.12
CA ASN A 83 4.71 -9.91 0.56
C ASN A 83 4.46 -11.42 0.66
N LEU A 84 3.28 -11.87 1.08
CA LEU A 84 2.91 -13.29 1.18
C LEU A 84 2.90 -14.02 -0.16
N MET A 85 2.45 -13.35 -1.23
CA MET A 85 2.36 -13.95 -2.55
C MET A 85 3.72 -14.13 -3.23
N GLY A 86 4.78 -13.55 -2.66
CA GLY A 86 6.13 -13.60 -3.23
C GLY A 86 6.29 -12.80 -4.52
N ALA A 87 7.52 -12.83 -5.03
CA ALA A 87 7.99 -11.93 -6.10
C ALA A 87 7.61 -12.40 -7.51
N THR A 88 6.32 -12.47 -7.83
CA THR A 88 5.88 -12.47 -9.25
C THR A 88 6.02 -11.05 -9.83
N ASN A 89 6.21 -10.93 -11.14
CA ASN A 89 6.36 -9.60 -11.78
C ASN A 89 5.16 -8.69 -11.50
N ALA A 90 3.94 -9.23 -11.55
CA ALA A 90 2.72 -8.49 -11.24
C ALA A 90 2.69 -8.01 -9.78
N ASN A 91 3.02 -8.88 -8.82
CA ASN A 91 3.03 -8.52 -7.40
C ASN A 91 4.10 -7.47 -7.09
N ARG A 92 5.25 -7.53 -7.76
CA ARG A 92 6.36 -6.59 -7.55
C ARG A 92 5.98 -5.17 -7.93
N ASP A 93 5.29 -4.99 -9.06
CA ASP A 93 4.86 -3.66 -9.51
C ASP A 93 3.77 -3.10 -8.59
N VAL A 94 2.79 -3.92 -8.21
CA VAL A 94 1.74 -3.52 -7.26
C VAL A 94 2.34 -3.13 -5.90
N ALA A 95 3.23 -3.96 -5.35
CA ALA A 95 3.90 -3.68 -4.09
C ALA A 95 4.76 -2.41 -4.17
N ARG A 96 5.45 -2.18 -5.30
CA ARG A 96 6.26 -0.97 -5.51
C ARG A 96 5.39 0.29 -5.50
N VAL A 97 4.32 0.29 -6.29
CA VAL A 97 3.42 1.45 -6.39
C VAL A 97 2.76 1.74 -5.04
N ALA A 98 2.28 0.70 -4.34
CA ALA A 98 1.69 0.85 -3.02
C ALA A 98 2.68 1.44 -2.01
N ARG A 99 3.92 0.93 -1.96
CA ARG A 99 4.96 1.46 -1.05
C ARG A 99 5.35 2.89 -1.39
N VAL A 100 5.48 3.24 -2.67
CA VAL A 100 5.79 4.63 -3.09
C VAL A 100 4.68 5.57 -2.67
N TRP A 101 3.42 5.18 -2.87
CA TRP A 101 2.30 6.00 -2.43
C TRP A 101 2.30 6.21 -0.92
N LEU A 102 2.48 5.13 -0.14
CA LEU A 102 2.55 5.18 1.33
C LEU A 102 3.74 6.00 1.82
N GLN A 103 4.88 5.94 1.14
CA GLN A 103 6.05 6.75 1.49
C GLN A 103 5.82 8.25 1.29
N VAL A 104 5.05 8.62 0.27
CA VAL A 104 4.76 10.03 -0.06
C VAL A 104 3.61 10.59 0.75
N ASN A 105 2.59 9.78 1.03
CA ASN A 105 1.30 10.25 1.58
C ASN A 105 0.91 9.60 2.92
N GLY A 106 1.54 8.49 3.29
CA GLY A 106 1.21 7.76 4.51
C GLY A 106 1.72 8.45 5.76
N SER A 107 1.04 8.19 6.88
CA SER A 107 1.54 8.55 8.19
C SER A 107 2.82 7.76 8.50
N SER A 108 3.84 8.43 9.02
CA SER A 108 5.22 7.91 9.11
C SER A 108 5.43 6.73 10.07
N ASP A 109 4.38 6.18 10.67
CA ASP A 109 4.49 5.22 11.77
C ASP A 109 4.45 3.75 11.31
N ASP A 110 3.95 3.44 10.10
CA ASP A 110 3.65 2.04 9.71
C ASP A 110 4.53 1.45 8.59
N VAL A 111 5.51 2.16 8.05
CA VAL A 111 6.38 1.62 6.96
C VAL A 111 7.60 0.90 7.54
N GLY A 112 7.35 -0.20 8.27
CA GLY A 112 8.37 -1.11 8.84
C GLY A 112 8.18 -2.56 8.42
#